data_AF-A0AAJ2F9D6-F1
#
_entry.id   AF-A0AAJ2F9D6-F1
#
_cell.length_a   1.000
_cell.length_b   1.000
_cell.length_c   1.000
_cell.angle_alpha   90.00
_cell.angle_beta   90.00
_cell.angle_gamma   90.00
#
_symmetry.space_group_name_H-M   'P 1'
#
loop_
_entity.id
_entity.type
_entity.pdbx_description
1 polymer ?
#
loop_
_entity_poly.entity_id
_entity_poly.type
_entity_poly.pdbx_seq_one_letter_code
_entity_poly.pdbx_strand_id
1 'polypeptide(L)'
;MRPTLAALTLITLAACGAPGGAAAADDDEMVPVAATVSAAPTAPAPTAPDETDAIMLAAAGSACKAEDYKAFFDAMIASVAVRRTYSAAKIDVVRYDAARTPYTAIETKKIAASDYSDFPIKMVDHYRQSVVPARPGDTDEHVILQFNQSQSNQISVEWTRVHYDGKSEGGDDLGQAVDLDGQPYDAGGRVDGQLLLYPTETCWQLVADNRYERP
;
A
#
# COMPACT_ATOMS: atom_id res chain seq x y z
N MET A 1 -27.51 -21.60 30.74
CA MET A 1 -26.38 -22.46 30.35
C MET A 1 -25.10 -21.82 30.88
N ARG A 2 -24.25 -22.59 31.56
CA ARG A 2 -23.05 -22.15 32.28
C ARG A 2 -21.88 -21.93 31.30
N PRO A 3 -21.01 -20.92 31.49
CA PRO A 3 -19.78 -20.77 30.73
C PRO A 3 -18.66 -21.64 31.34
N THR A 4 -17.98 -22.42 30.49
CA THR A 4 -16.80 -23.20 30.86
C THR A 4 -15.56 -22.42 30.43
N LEU A 5 -14.79 -21.91 31.40
CA LEU A 5 -13.43 -21.44 31.18
C LEU A 5 -12.50 -22.64 30.95
N ALA A 6 -11.64 -22.56 29.94
CA ALA A 6 -10.46 -23.41 29.82
C ALA A 6 -9.23 -22.52 29.66
N ALA A 7 -8.42 -22.50 30.71
CA ALA A 7 -7.03 -22.05 30.71
C ALA A 7 -6.13 -23.19 30.22
N LEU A 8 -4.97 -22.89 29.64
CA LEU A 8 -3.73 -23.71 29.49
C LEU A 8 -2.90 -23.07 28.35
N THR A 9 -1.57 -22.96 28.30
CA THR A 9 -0.42 -23.18 29.19
C THR A 9 0.76 -22.50 28.51
N LEU A 10 1.60 -21.80 29.26
CA LEU A 10 2.89 -21.28 28.78
C LEU A 10 3.95 -22.39 28.85
N ILE A 11 4.67 -22.66 27.76
CA ILE A 11 5.85 -23.55 27.77
C ILE A 11 7.07 -22.70 27.40
N THR A 12 7.98 -22.52 28.36
CA THR A 12 9.32 -21.98 28.17
C THR A 12 10.30 -23.13 27.92
N LEU A 13 11.09 -23.07 26.84
CA LEU A 13 12.27 -23.91 26.68
C LEU A 13 13.52 -23.04 26.83
N ALA A 14 14.27 -23.31 27.90
CA ALA A 14 15.68 -23.01 28.03
C ALA A 14 16.47 -24.23 27.54
N ALA A 15 17.48 -24.02 26.69
CA ALA A 15 18.50 -25.01 26.42
C ALA A 15 19.88 -24.34 26.48
N CYS A 16 20.60 -24.70 27.53
CA CYS A 16 22.00 -24.39 27.79
C CYS A 16 22.82 -25.60 27.28
N GLY A 17 23.87 -25.37 26.50
CA GLY A 17 24.70 -26.47 25.99
C GLY A 17 25.98 -26.00 25.32
N ALA A 18 27.05 -25.92 26.10
CA ALA A 18 28.45 -26.11 25.69
C ALA A 18 28.92 -27.42 26.38
N PRO A 19 29.92 -28.20 25.89
CA PRO A 19 31.26 -27.72 25.53
C PRO A 19 32.03 -28.50 24.43
N GLY A 20 33.23 -28.00 24.10
CA GLY A 20 34.39 -28.87 23.87
C GLY A 20 34.94 -28.94 22.44
N GLY A 21 36.18 -28.47 22.27
CA GLY A 21 36.99 -28.72 21.08
C GLY A 21 38.27 -27.87 21.10
N ALA A 22 39.33 -28.41 21.70
CA ALA A 22 40.68 -27.84 21.67
C ALA A 22 41.53 -28.52 20.58
N ALA A 23 42.64 -27.85 20.22
CA ALA A 23 43.71 -28.20 19.28
C ALA A 23 43.42 -27.82 17.81
N ALA A 24 44.35 -27.29 17.02
CA ALA A 24 45.80 -27.17 17.16
C ALA A 24 46.29 -25.88 16.46
N ALA A 25 47.49 -25.45 16.85
CA ALA A 25 48.23 -24.38 16.24
C ALA A 25 48.72 -24.77 14.84
N ASP A 26 48.58 -23.85 13.89
CA ASP A 26 49.48 -23.72 12.76
C ASP A 26 49.73 -22.22 12.55
N ASP A 27 51.00 -21.85 12.67
CA ASP A 27 51.57 -20.56 12.32
C ASP A 27 51.43 -20.34 10.81
N ASP A 28 50.63 -19.35 10.40
CA ASP A 28 50.71 -18.79 9.05
C ASP A 28 50.48 -17.26 9.10
N GLU A 29 51.61 -16.57 8.94
CA GLU A 29 51.80 -15.27 8.31
C GLU A 29 50.71 -14.19 8.50
N MET A 30 51.03 -13.20 9.34
CA MET A 30 50.30 -11.94 9.47
C MET A 30 50.31 -11.14 8.15
N VAL A 31 49.22 -11.21 7.41
CA VAL A 31 48.86 -10.17 6.44
C VAL A 31 47.75 -9.30 7.07
N PRO A 32 47.98 -8.01 7.35
CA PRO A 32 46.91 -7.13 7.79
C PRO A 32 45.99 -6.86 6.59
N VAL A 33 44.95 -7.68 6.44
CA VAL A 33 43.85 -7.37 5.53
C VAL A 33 43.12 -6.18 6.14
N ALA A 34 43.36 -5.00 5.58
CA ALA A 34 42.59 -3.81 5.87
C ALA A 34 41.12 -4.12 5.65
N ALA A 35 40.38 -4.30 6.75
CA ALA A 35 38.93 -4.36 6.71
C ALA A 35 38.43 -2.98 6.25
N THR A 36 38.21 -2.84 4.95
CA THR A 36 37.36 -1.78 4.41
C THR A 36 35.97 -2.03 4.99
N VAL A 37 35.69 -1.36 6.12
CA VAL A 37 34.34 -1.17 6.61
C VAL A 37 33.63 -0.38 5.51
N SER A 38 32.98 -1.10 4.60
CA SER A 38 32.04 -0.53 3.66
C SER A 38 30.94 0.08 4.51
N ALA A 39 31.02 1.40 4.74
CA ALA A 39 29.96 2.15 5.36
C ALA A 39 28.69 1.86 4.54
N ALA A 40 27.76 1.11 5.14
CA ALA A 40 26.45 0.93 4.56
C ALA A 40 25.89 2.34 4.29
N PRO A 41 25.33 2.61 3.09
CA PRO A 41 24.73 3.89 2.81
C PRO A 41 23.66 4.14 3.88
N THR A 42 23.91 5.12 4.74
CA THR A 42 22.94 5.58 5.72
C THR A 42 21.69 5.98 4.95
N ALA A 43 20.62 5.20 5.10
CA ALA A 43 19.33 5.56 4.54
C ALA A 43 19.00 6.99 4.99
N PRO A 44 18.60 7.88 4.06
CA PRO A 44 18.28 9.26 4.43
C PRO A 44 17.19 9.23 5.51
N ALA A 45 17.43 9.97 6.59
CA ALA A 45 16.46 10.10 7.67
C ALA A 45 15.13 10.60 7.10
N PRO A 46 13.98 10.08 7.58
CA PRO A 46 12.68 10.52 7.08
C PRO A 46 12.55 12.03 7.27
N THR A 47 12.34 12.74 6.16
CA THR A 47 12.08 14.18 6.16
C THR A 47 10.85 14.46 7.01
N ALA A 48 10.94 15.46 7.88
CA ALA A 48 9.78 15.93 8.63
C ALA A 48 8.64 16.34 7.66
N PRO A 49 7.37 16.14 8.04
CA PRO A 49 6.23 16.58 7.24
C PRO A 49 6.36 18.08 6.90
N ASP A 50 6.12 18.43 5.65
CA ASP A 50 6.02 19.84 5.26
C ASP A 50 4.63 20.42 5.62
N GLU A 51 4.41 21.69 5.29
CA GLU A 51 3.13 22.37 5.57
C GLU A 51 1.95 21.69 4.87
N THR A 52 2.14 21.22 3.63
CA THR A 52 1.11 20.51 2.87
C THR A 52 0.76 19.19 3.56
N ASP A 53 1.76 18.42 3.99
CA ASP A 53 1.54 17.19 4.75
C ASP A 53 0.82 17.46 6.08
N ALA A 54 1.16 18.53 6.79
CA ALA A 54 0.49 18.91 8.03
C ALA A 54 -1.00 19.24 7.81
N ILE A 55 -1.33 19.98 6.75
CA ILE A 55 -2.71 20.28 6.35
C ILE A 55 -3.45 18.97 6.02
N MET A 56 -2.83 18.07 5.25
CA MET A 56 -3.46 16.80 4.87
C MET A 56 -3.64 15.86 6.05
N LEU A 57 -2.73 15.84 7.02
CA LEU A 57 -2.90 15.10 8.28
C LEU A 57 -4.08 15.63 9.10
N ALA A 58 -4.24 16.96 9.18
CA ALA A 58 -5.38 17.56 9.86
C ALA A 58 -6.71 17.28 9.13
N ALA A 59 -6.71 17.30 7.79
CA ALA A 59 -7.85 16.94 6.97
C ALA A 59 -8.24 15.47 7.16
N ALA A 60 -7.27 14.55 7.11
CA ALA A 60 -7.49 13.13 7.37
C ALA A 60 -8.09 12.91 8.77
N GLY A 61 -7.52 13.52 9.81
CA GLY A 61 -8.03 13.41 11.17
C GLY A 61 -9.45 13.99 11.35
N SER A 62 -9.80 15.03 10.59
CA SER A 62 -11.15 15.60 10.59
C SER A 62 -12.15 14.69 9.87
N ALA A 63 -11.75 14.11 8.74
CA ALA A 63 -12.52 13.13 7.99
C ALA A 63 -12.81 11.87 8.82
N CYS A 64 -11.83 11.37 9.59
CA CYS A 64 -12.02 10.27 10.54
C CYS A 64 -13.15 10.55 11.54
N LYS A 65 -13.16 11.75 12.14
CA LYS A 65 -14.17 12.14 13.14
C LYS A 65 -15.56 12.33 12.54
N ALA A 66 -15.62 12.73 11.28
CA ALA A 66 -16.86 12.90 10.53
C ALA A 66 -17.35 11.59 9.87
N GLU A 67 -16.62 10.49 10.06
CA GLU A 67 -16.84 9.21 9.36
C GLU A 67 -16.83 9.34 7.82
N ASP A 68 -16.14 10.35 7.29
CA ASP A 68 -16.04 10.61 5.85
C ASP A 68 -14.83 9.87 5.25
N TYR A 69 -15.05 8.60 4.90
CA TYR A 69 -14.01 7.76 4.32
C TYR A 69 -13.51 8.25 2.95
N LYS A 70 -14.31 9.02 2.19
CA LYS A 70 -13.90 9.52 0.88
C LYS A 70 -12.90 10.66 1.06
N ALA A 71 -13.24 11.65 1.89
CA ALA A 71 -12.32 12.75 2.22
C ALA A 71 -11.04 12.24 2.89
N PHE A 72 -11.15 11.21 3.75
CA PHE A 72 -9.98 10.54 4.33
C PHE A 72 -9.08 9.92 3.25
N PHE A 73 -9.67 9.21 2.28
CA PHE A 73 -8.91 8.58 1.21
C PHE A 73 -8.27 9.60 0.26
N ASP A 74 -8.93 10.72 -0.02
CA ASP A 74 -8.34 11.80 -0.81
C ASP A 74 -7.10 12.40 -0.13
N ALA A 75 -7.13 12.61 1.19
CA ALA A 75 -5.95 13.02 1.96
C ALA A 75 -4.83 11.98 1.90
N MET A 76 -5.18 10.68 1.90
CA MET A 76 -4.23 9.58 1.69
C MET A 76 -3.59 9.60 0.31
N ILE A 77 -4.31 9.94 -0.77
CA ILE A 77 -3.71 10.07 -2.10
C ILE A 77 -2.73 11.26 -2.12
N ALA A 78 -3.14 12.39 -1.54
CA ALA A 78 -2.41 13.64 -1.59
C ALA A 78 -1.12 13.66 -0.76
N SER A 79 -1.03 12.90 0.33
CA SER A 79 0.10 13.02 1.28
C SER A 79 0.75 11.69 1.64
N VAL A 80 2.08 11.64 1.47
CA VAL A 80 2.90 10.51 1.95
C VAL A 80 2.85 10.42 3.48
N ALA A 81 2.84 11.56 4.19
CA ALA A 81 2.77 11.57 5.65
C ALA A 81 1.45 10.99 6.18
N VAL A 82 0.32 11.27 5.50
CA VAL A 82 -0.98 10.63 5.81
C VAL A 82 -0.86 9.12 5.61
N ARG A 83 -0.33 8.66 4.46
CA ARG A 83 -0.16 7.22 4.22
C ARG A 83 0.70 6.56 5.30
N ARG A 84 1.81 7.15 5.71
CA ARG A 84 2.68 6.62 6.77
C ARG A 84 1.98 6.57 8.13
N THR A 85 1.17 7.58 8.45
CA THR A 85 0.46 7.68 9.74
C THR A 85 -0.71 6.70 9.82
N TYR A 86 -1.44 6.54 8.72
CA TYR A 86 -2.66 5.74 8.64
C TYR A 86 -2.48 4.44 7.85
N SER A 87 -1.27 3.88 7.84
CA SER A 87 -1.05 2.50 7.41
C SER A 87 -0.92 1.59 8.61
N ALA A 88 -1.38 0.35 8.49
CA ALA A 88 -1.09 -0.68 9.47
C ALA A 88 0.43 -0.93 9.53
N ALA A 89 0.93 -1.45 10.64
CA ALA A 89 2.37 -1.71 10.81
C ALA A 89 2.98 -2.57 9.68
N LYS A 90 2.15 -3.46 9.11
CA LYS A 90 2.48 -4.23 7.92
C LYS A 90 1.30 -4.20 6.95
N ILE A 91 1.60 -4.04 5.67
CA ILE A 91 0.65 -4.03 4.56
C ILE A 91 0.85 -5.29 3.74
N ASP A 92 -0.26 -5.98 3.45
CA ASP A 92 -0.28 -7.10 2.53
C ASP A 92 -0.34 -6.57 1.09
N VAL A 93 0.73 -6.75 0.31
CA VAL A 93 0.80 -6.38 -1.10
C VAL A 93 0.72 -7.65 -1.93
N VAL A 94 -0.34 -7.78 -2.73
CA VAL A 94 -0.59 -8.97 -3.53
C VAL A 94 -0.75 -8.58 -4.99
N ARG A 95 0.00 -9.23 -5.87
CA ARG A 95 -0.18 -9.10 -7.32
C ARG A 95 -0.84 -10.36 -7.84
N TYR A 96 -1.86 -10.18 -8.66
CA TYR A 96 -2.66 -11.23 -9.25
C TYR A 96 -2.48 -11.26 -10.76
N ASP A 97 -2.46 -12.47 -11.34
CA ASP A 97 -2.63 -12.66 -12.78
C ASP A 97 -4.10 -12.44 -13.13
N ALA A 98 -4.38 -11.29 -13.74
CA ALA A 98 -5.73 -10.90 -14.13
C ALA A 98 -6.22 -11.59 -15.43
N ALA A 99 -5.37 -12.39 -16.09
CA ALA A 99 -5.78 -13.24 -17.21
C ALA A 99 -6.40 -14.58 -16.76
N ARG A 100 -6.35 -14.91 -15.45
CA ARG A 100 -6.90 -16.15 -14.90
C ARG A 100 -8.13 -15.89 -14.04
N THR A 101 -9.11 -16.79 -14.14
CA THR A 101 -10.30 -16.80 -13.28
C THR A 101 -10.43 -18.17 -12.60
N PRO A 102 -10.44 -18.25 -11.25
CA PRO A 102 -10.27 -17.15 -10.32
C PRO A 102 -8.87 -16.53 -10.40
N TYR A 103 -8.75 -15.26 -10.00
CA TYR A 103 -7.47 -14.56 -9.94
C TYR A 103 -6.48 -15.38 -9.12
N THR A 104 -5.29 -15.59 -9.69
CA THR A 104 -4.23 -16.36 -9.04
C THR A 104 -3.15 -15.39 -8.59
N ALA A 105 -2.77 -15.42 -7.30
CA ALA A 105 -1.67 -14.60 -6.81
C ALA A 105 -0.36 -15.04 -7.47
N ILE A 106 0.32 -14.10 -8.12
CA ILE A 106 1.66 -14.28 -8.71
C ILE A 106 2.75 -13.79 -7.76
N GLU A 107 2.42 -12.86 -6.88
CA GLU A 107 3.34 -12.35 -5.85
C GLU A 107 2.56 -11.99 -4.60
N THR A 108 3.13 -12.29 -3.43
CA THR A 108 2.57 -11.89 -2.13
C THR A 108 3.72 -11.43 -1.25
N LYS A 109 3.61 -10.20 -0.76
CA LYS A 109 4.58 -9.59 0.14
C LYS A 109 3.87 -9.00 1.33
N LYS A 110 4.53 -9.07 2.48
CA LYS A 110 4.13 -8.35 3.69
C LYS A 110 5.19 -7.29 3.97
N ILE A 111 4.87 -6.04 3.67
CA ILE A 111 5.82 -4.92 3.69
C ILE A 111 5.56 -4.08 4.94
N ALA A 112 6.61 -3.60 5.61
CA ALA A 112 6.43 -2.65 6.71
C ALA A 112 5.90 -1.31 6.15
N ALA A 113 5.01 -0.63 6.87
CA ALA A 113 4.47 0.65 6.37
C ALA A 113 5.54 1.72 6.06
N SER A 114 6.68 1.69 6.76
CA SER A 114 7.82 2.57 6.47
C SER A 114 8.43 2.35 5.09
N ASP A 115 8.33 1.13 4.58
CA ASP A 115 8.98 0.67 3.35
C ASP A 115 7.99 0.62 2.18
N TYR A 116 6.71 0.88 2.43
CA TYR A 116 5.65 0.93 1.42
C TYR A 116 5.64 2.29 0.72
N SER A 117 6.44 2.39 -0.34
CA SER A 117 6.56 3.61 -1.16
C SER A 117 5.73 3.56 -2.44
N ASP A 118 5.21 2.39 -2.83
CA ASP A 118 4.63 2.11 -4.14
C ASP A 118 3.11 2.28 -4.17
N PHE A 119 2.56 3.24 -3.43
CA PHE A 119 1.12 3.54 -3.48
C PHE A 119 0.66 3.84 -4.92
N PRO A 120 -0.41 3.19 -5.43
CA PRO A 120 -0.65 3.12 -6.88
C PRO A 120 -1.27 4.37 -7.50
N ILE A 121 -1.81 5.29 -6.68
CA ILE A 121 -2.62 6.42 -7.14
C ILE A 121 -1.98 7.73 -6.69
N LYS A 122 -1.96 8.72 -7.57
CA LYS A 122 -1.58 10.11 -7.27
C LYS A 122 -2.69 11.06 -7.68
N MET A 123 -2.66 12.25 -7.10
CA MET A 123 -3.50 13.37 -7.51
C MET A 123 -2.65 14.33 -8.33
N VAL A 124 -3.14 14.73 -9.49
CA VAL A 124 -2.56 15.77 -10.33
C VAL A 124 -3.65 16.81 -10.56
N ASP A 125 -3.47 17.97 -9.96
CA ASP A 125 -4.49 19.02 -9.87
C ASP A 125 -5.79 18.47 -9.23
N HIS A 126 -6.87 18.34 -10.01
CA HIS A 126 -8.15 17.77 -9.55
C HIS A 126 -8.40 16.33 -10.02
N TYR A 127 -7.47 15.75 -10.78
CA TYR A 127 -7.64 14.42 -11.36
C TYR A 127 -6.81 13.37 -10.63
N ARG A 128 -7.36 12.16 -10.56
CA ARG A 128 -6.65 10.99 -10.04
C ARG A 128 -5.98 10.29 -11.21
N GLN A 129 -4.73 9.92 -11.03
CA GLN A 129 -3.94 9.20 -12.03
C GLN A 129 -3.21 8.04 -11.36
N SER A 130 -2.81 7.06 -12.17
CA SER A 130 -1.90 6.03 -11.70
C SER A 130 -0.50 6.63 -11.51
N VAL A 131 0.25 6.12 -10.53
CA VAL A 131 1.66 6.49 -10.37
C VAL A 131 2.50 5.95 -11.52
N VAL A 132 2.19 4.72 -11.95
CA VAL A 132 2.81 4.06 -13.09
C VAL A 132 1.73 3.81 -14.15
N PRO A 133 1.74 4.54 -15.27
CA PRO A 133 0.75 4.34 -16.33
C PRO A 133 0.91 2.97 -16.98
N ALA A 134 -0.17 2.42 -17.52
CA ALA A 134 -0.15 1.12 -18.20
C ALA A 134 0.71 1.17 -19.46
N ARG A 135 0.75 2.33 -20.13
CA ARG A 135 1.60 2.62 -21.26
C ARG A 135 2.65 3.67 -20.86
N PRO A 136 3.96 3.40 -21.00
CA PRO A 136 4.98 4.40 -20.69
C PRO A 136 4.76 5.71 -21.47
N GLY A 137 4.73 6.83 -20.76
CA GLY A 137 4.52 8.16 -21.35
C GLY A 137 3.05 8.55 -21.53
N ASP A 138 2.09 7.71 -21.16
CA ASP A 138 0.67 8.04 -21.18
C ASP A 138 0.33 9.01 -20.04
N THR A 139 0.20 10.30 -20.38
CA THR A 139 -0.13 11.37 -19.44
C THR A 139 -1.63 11.57 -19.26
N ASP A 140 -2.43 10.95 -20.12
CA ASP A 140 -3.88 11.12 -20.19
C ASP A 140 -4.60 9.92 -19.51
N GLU A 141 -3.85 8.97 -18.93
CA GLU A 141 -4.37 7.92 -18.07
C GLU A 141 -4.88 8.51 -16.75
N HIS A 142 -6.16 8.28 -16.47
CA HIS A 142 -6.83 8.65 -15.24
C HIS A 142 -7.23 7.41 -14.45
N VAL A 143 -7.64 7.64 -13.20
CA VAL A 143 -8.14 6.60 -12.30
C VAL A 143 -9.54 6.94 -11.82
N ILE A 144 -10.46 6.02 -12.05
CA ILE A 144 -11.78 6.03 -11.39
C ILE A 144 -11.69 5.17 -10.13
N LEU A 145 -12.30 5.66 -9.06
CA LEU A 145 -12.40 4.96 -7.79
C LEU A 145 -13.83 4.51 -7.53
N GLN A 146 -13.98 3.27 -7.05
CA GLN A 146 -15.22 2.75 -6.51
C GLN A 146 -15.03 2.41 -5.04
N PHE A 147 -15.88 2.98 -4.20
CA PHE A 147 -15.82 2.79 -2.75
C PHE A 147 -16.91 1.83 -2.30
N ASN A 148 -16.50 0.76 -1.64
CA ASN A 148 -17.39 -0.25 -1.06
C ASN A 148 -17.14 -0.29 0.46
N GLN A 149 -18.11 0.15 1.26
CA GLN A 149 -18.03 0.12 2.72
C GLN A 149 -18.85 -1.07 3.25
N SER A 150 -18.23 -1.89 4.08
CA SER A 150 -18.90 -3.01 4.76
C SER A 150 -19.68 -2.56 5.99
N GLN A 151 -20.56 -3.42 6.51
CA GLN A 151 -21.25 -3.20 7.79
C GLN A 151 -20.31 -3.06 8.98
N SER A 152 -19.12 -3.65 8.89
CA SER A 152 -18.07 -3.54 9.92
C SER A 152 -17.19 -2.32 9.75
N ASN A 153 -17.58 -1.37 8.89
CA ASN A 153 -16.84 -0.15 8.57
C ASN A 153 -15.46 -0.40 7.91
N GLN A 154 -15.21 -1.60 7.38
CA GLN A 154 -14.09 -1.83 6.45
C GLN A 154 -14.40 -1.18 5.11
N ILE A 155 -13.39 -0.57 4.50
CA ILE A 155 -13.50 0.09 3.20
C ILE A 155 -12.65 -0.68 2.19
N SER A 156 -13.27 -1.03 1.07
CA SER A 156 -12.60 -1.44 -0.16
C SER A 156 -12.63 -0.27 -1.13
N VAL A 157 -11.45 0.17 -1.57
CA VAL A 157 -11.31 1.16 -2.63
C VAL A 157 -10.76 0.47 -3.85
N GLU A 158 -11.67 0.14 -4.77
CA GLU A 158 -11.32 -0.38 -6.08
C GLU A 158 -10.91 0.77 -6.99
N TRP A 159 -9.87 0.54 -7.79
CA TRP A 159 -9.37 1.52 -8.73
C TRP A 159 -9.19 0.91 -10.12
N THR A 160 -9.60 1.66 -11.12
CA THR A 160 -9.55 1.27 -12.53
C THR A 160 -8.98 2.41 -13.35
N ARG A 161 -8.04 2.08 -14.23
CA ARG A 161 -7.43 3.01 -15.17
C ARG A 161 -8.40 3.23 -16.32
N VAL A 162 -8.54 4.49 -16.71
CA VAL A 162 -9.42 4.89 -17.82
C VAL A 162 -8.76 5.97 -18.65
N HIS A 163 -9.24 6.09 -19.88
CA HIS A 163 -9.12 7.31 -20.67
C HIS A 163 -10.48 7.99 -20.73
N TYR A 164 -10.50 9.25 -21.11
CA TYR A 164 -11.74 9.93 -21.45
C TYR A 164 -11.79 10.15 -22.96
N ASP A 165 -12.98 10.01 -23.55
CA ASP A 165 -13.14 10.06 -25.00
C ASP A 165 -13.04 11.47 -25.61
N GLY A 166 -12.86 12.51 -24.77
CA GLY A 166 -12.69 13.90 -25.18
C GLY A 166 -13.96 14.54 -25.74
N LYS A 167 -15.09 13.82 -25.77
CA LYS A 167 -16.37 14.35 -26.24
C LYS A 167 -17.07 15.07 -25.10
N SER A 168 -16.53 16.23 -24.76
CA SER A 168 -17.09 17.15 -23.78
C SER A 168 -18.29 17.91 -24.36
N GLU A 169 -19.35 18.08 -23.57
CA GLU A 169 -20.43 19.04 -23.89
C GLU A 169 -20.04 20.50 -23.55
N GLY A 170 -18.83 20.71 -23.03
CA GLY A 170 -18.23 22.01 -22.69
C GLY A 170 -17.70 22.08 -21.25
N GLY A 171 -16.83 23.06 -20.98
CA GLY A 171 -16.22 23.28 -19.66
C GLY A 171 -15.01 22.40 -19.38
N ASP A 172 -14.81 22.02 -18.11
CA ASP A 172 -13.71 21.17 -17.62
C ASP A 172 -14.05 19.66 -17.66
N ASP A 173 -15.14 19.29 -18.32
CA ASP A 173 -15.53 17.90 -18.53
C ASP A 173 -14.61 17.24 -19.56
N LEU A 174 -14.02 16.09 -19.18
CA LEU A 174 -13.14 15.31 -20.03
C LEU A 174 -13.92 14.42 -21.02
N GLY A 175 -15.23 14.29 -20.85
CA GLY A 175 -16.10 13.42 -21.64
C GLY A 175 -16.38 12.10 -20.91
N GLN A 176 -16.74 11.07 -21.66
CA GLN A 176 -17.09 9.78 -21.08
C GLN A 176 -15.84 8.92 -20.82
N ALA A 177 -15.82 8.27 -19.67
CA ALA A 177 -14.76 7.32 -19.34
C ALA A 177 -14.85 6.06 -20.21
N VAL A 178 -13.71 5.67 -20.76
CA VAL A 178 -13.51 4.43 -21.49
C VAL A 178 -12.36 3.65 -20.85
N ASP A 179 -12.42 2.32 -20.91
CA ASP A 179 -11.30 1.49 -20.50
C ASP A 179 -10.08 1.69 -21.42
N LEU A 180 -8.95 1.10 -21.05
CA LEU A 180 -7.70 1.21 -21.81
C LEU A 180 -7.78 0.59 -23.22
N ASP A 181 -8.80 -0.21 -23.50
CA ASP A 181 -9.10 -0.83 -24.79
C ASP A 181 -10.11 0.00 -25.61
N GLY A 182 -10.54 1.16 -25.08
CA GLY A 182 -11.45 2.12 -25.72
C GLY A 182 -12.94 1.75 -25.62
N GLN A 183 -13.31 0.76 -24.82
CA GLN A 183 -14.71 0.41 -24.57
C GLN A 183 -15.31 1.28 -23.47
N PRO A 184 -16.63 1.55 -23.48
CA PRO A 184 -17.27 2.28 -22.39
C PRO A 184 -16.96 1.67 -21.02
N TYR A 185 -16.55 2.49 -20.06
CA TYR A 185 -16.29 2.04 -18.71
C TYR A 185 -17.57 1.50 -18.06
N ASP A 186 -17.48 0.29 -17.50
CA ASP A 186 -18.58 -0.38 -16.77
C ASP A 186 -18.29 -0.41 -15.27
N ALA A 187 -19.10 0.28 -14.49
CA ALA A 187 -18.94 0.35 -13.04
C ALA A 187 -19.28 -0.99 -12.39
N GLY A 188 -18.37 -1.51 -11.56
CA GLY A 188 -18.47 -2.88 -11.03
C GLY A 188 -17.98 -3.97 -12.01
N GLY A 189 -17.45 -3.56 -13.16
CA GLY A 189 -16.72 -4.44 -14.07
C GLY A 189 -15.33 -4.78 -13.56
N ARG A 190 -14.39 -4.94 -14.48
CA ARG A 190 -13.00 -5.26 -14.14
C ARG A 190 -12.30 -4.06 -13.48
N VAL A 191 -11.47 -4.36 -12.48
CA VAL A 191 -10.65 -3.39 -11.75
C VAL A 191 -9.15 -3.68 -11.91
N ASP A 192 -8.32 -2.66 -11.80
CA ASP A 192 -6.85 -2.78 -11.90
C ASP A 192 -6.20 -2.98 -10.52
N GLY A 193 -6.89 -2.58 -9.46
CA GLY A 193 -6.51 -2.93 -8.10
C GLY A 193 -7.55 -2.58 -7.05
N GLN A 194 -7.22 -2.92 -5.82
CA GLN A 194 -8.05 -2.72 -4.65
C GLN A 194 -7.17 -2.41 -3.44
N LEU A 195 -7.47 -1.30 -2.78
CA LEU A 195 -6.88 -0.91 -1.50
C LEU A 195 -7.87 -1.22 -0.39
N LEU A 196 -7.42 -1.93 0.63
CA LEU A 196 -8.27 -2.31 1.77
C LEU A 196 -7.89 -1.49 2.99
N LEU A 197 -8.89 -0.87 3.61
CA LEU A 197 -8.74 -0.11 4.83
C LEU A 197 -9.59 -0.70 5.95
N TYR A 198 -8.96 -0.96 7.08
CA TYR A 198 -9.60 -1.55 8.24
C TYR A 198 -9.84 -0.49 9.32
N PRO A 199 -11.03 -0.43 9.94
CA PRO A 199 -11.28 0.52 11.01
C PRO A 199 -10.50 0.13 12.27
N THR A 200 -10.06 1.14 12.98
CA THR A 200 -9.42 1.07 14.30
C THR A 200 -10.23 1.91 15.29
N GLU A 201 -9.76 1.99 16.54
CA GLU A 201 -10.37 2.85 17.55
C GLU A 201 -10.34 4.35 17.18
N THR A 202 -9.42 4.77 16.31
CA THR A 202 -9.16 6.20 16.05
C THR A 202 -9.46 6.63 14.62
N CYS A 203 -9.28 5.75 13.64
CA CYS A 203 -9.59 5.97 12.23
C CYS A 203 -9.46 4.66 11.43
N TRP A 204 -9.40 4.70 10.11
CA TRP A 204 -9.01 3.58 9.26
C TRP A 204 -7.50 3.48 9.07
N GLN A 205 -7.04 2.25 8.80
CA GLN A 205 -5.67 1.97 8.41
C GLN A 205 -5.62 1.20 7.10
N LEU A 206 -4.72 1.59 6.19
CA LEU A 206 -4.40 0.80 5.01
C LEU A 206 -3.76 -0.53 5.45
N VAL A 207 -4.39 -1.65 5.10
CA VAL A 207 -3.94 -3.00 5.46
C VAL A 207 -3.53 -3.84 4.27
N ALA A 208 -4.05 -3.55 3.07
CA ALA A 208 -3.67 -4.27 1.86
C ALA A 208 -3.72 -3.43 0.59
N ASP A 209 -2.87 -3.79 -0.37
CA ASP A 209 -2.87 -3.35 -1.76
C ASP A 209 -2.85 -4.56 -2.69
N ASN A 210 -3.98 -4.82 -3.34
CA ASN A 210 -4.17 -5.90 -4.29
C ASN A 210 -4.12 -5.34 -5.71
N ARG A 211 -3.22 -5.85 -6.55
CA ARG A 211 -3.05 -5.39 -7.95
C ARG A 211 -3.39 -6.50 -8.92
N TYR A 212 -4.19 -6.19 -9.95
CA TYR A 212 -4.65 -7.14 -10.95
C TYR A 212 -3.93 -6.85 -12.27
N GLU A 213 -2.86 -7.59 -12.54
CA GLU A 213 -1.96 -7.27 -13.65
C GLU A 213 -2.25 -8.11 -14.89
N ARG A 214 -2.14 -7.48 -16.06
CA ARG A 214 -2.08 -8.18 -17.34
C ARG A 214 -0.61 -8.52 -17.64
N PRO A 215 -0.30 -9.75 -18.07
CA PRO A 215 1.02 -10.07 -18.60
C PRO A 215 1.35 -9.31 -19.89
#